data_AF-A0A349YS46-F1
#
_entry.id   AF-A0A349YS46-F1
#
_cell.length_a   1.000
_cell.length_b   1.000
_cell.length_c   1.000
_cell.angle_alpha   90.00
_cell.angle_beta   90.00
_cell.angle_gamma   90.00
#
_symmetry.space_group_name_H-M   'P 1'
#
loop_
_entity.id
_entity.type
_entity.pdbx_description
1 polymer ?
#
loop_
_entity_poly.entity_id
_entity_poly.type
_entity_poly.pdbx_seq_one_letter_code
_entity_poly.pdbx_strand_id
1 'polypeptide(L)'
;MADRVPFRSDGKYMYCDADKMDFLIPNSFFTKSPKYAEDQGETIRVFGIFPVEFWFGNKSTIKTMNNPFYIIIKKSNTSIEKRILPGVGETECYVMSYVSGQQIMDSQIVIDSDDAVTFLKNFITAGKIPKTIPYSQAPVVWNKNQEVSGVNFGIRSEVEELILALMYRNKENMGEKFAVKYGSDLSTDEYSYAEASIRQVCQYASTFTSLTFEDMDSMITTSLNRNRNKGKETFTPVEDILKL
;
A
#
# COMPACT_ATOMS: atom_id res chain seq x y z
N MET A 1 -18.68 22.47 -11.02
CA MET A 1 -19.52 21.27 -10.80
C MET A 1 -19.15 20.76 -9.42
N ALA A 2 -20.11 20.62 -8.50
CA ALA A 2 -19.83 20.06 -7.19
C ALA A 2 -19.23 18.65 -7.37
N ASP A 3 -18.13 18.35 -6.68
CA ASP A 3 -17.46 17.05 -6.74
C ASP A 3 -18.44 15.97 -6.28
N ARG A 4 -19.04 15.25 -7.23
CA ARG A 4 -19.91 14.10 -6.92
C ARG A 4 -19.04 13.04 -6.25
N VAL A 5 -19.47 12.61 -5.06
CA VAL A 5 -18.76 11.60 -4.28
C VAL A 5 -19.22 10.23 -4.77
N PRO A 6 -18.31 9.26 -5.00
CA PRO A 6 -18.69 7.95 -5.55
C PRO A 6 -19.54 7.09 -4.60
N PHE A 7 -19.60 7.44 -3.32
CA PHE A 7 -20.32 6.71 -2.28
C PHE A 7 -21.36 7.59 -1.60
N ARG A 8 -22.51 6.99 -1.25
CA ARG A 8 -23.57 7.61 -0.44
C ARG A 8 -23.86 6.74 0.78
N SER A 9 -24.04 7.35 1.94
CA SER A 9 -24.48 6.67 3.17
C SER A 9 -25.90 7.09 3.56
N ASP A 10 -26.68 6.16 4.09
CA ASP A 10 -27.94 6.45 4.80
C ASP A 10 -27.81 6.29 6.34
N GLY A 11 -26.58 6.13 6.84
CA GLY A 11 -26.29 5.88 8.25
C GLY A 11 -26.41 4.42 8.70
N LYS A 12 -26.93 3.53 7.84
CA LYS A 12 -26.93 2.08 8.06
C LYS A 12 -26.07 1.36 7.04
N TYR A 13 -26.20 1.71 5.77
CA TYR A 13 -25.50 1.10 4.65
C TYR A 13 -24.76 2.15 3.80
N MET A 14 -23.80 1.66 3.05
CA MET A 14 -23.09 2.39 2.00
C MET A 14 -23.57 1.92 0.63
N TYR A 15 -23.85 2.87 -0.25
CA TYR A 15 -24.38 2.67 -1.59
C TYR A 15 -23.44 3.25 -2.65
N CYS A 16 -23.49 2.67 -3.85
CA CYS A 16 -22.89 3.26 -5.03
C CYS A 16 -23.69 4.51 -5.46
N ASP A 17 -23.02 5.67 -5.53
CA ASP A 17 -23.60 6.92 -6.07
C ASP A 17 -23.02 7.28 -7.45
N ALA A 18 -21.98 6.54 -7.88
CA ALA A 18 -21.47 6.58 -9.23
C ALA A 18 -22.39 5.83 -10.21
N ASP A 19 -22.31 6.15 -11.50
CA ASP A 19 -23.11 5.47 -12.53
C ASP A 19 -22.73 3.98 -12.59
N LYS A 20 -21.43 3.72 -12.43
CA LYS A 20 -20.84 2.39 -12.26
C LYS A 20 -19.64 2.48 -11.30
N MET A 21 -19.36 1.39 -10.59
CA MET A 21 -18.18 1.25 -9.74
C MET A 21 -17.70 -0.19 -9.72
N ASP A 22 -16.41 -0.40 -9.98
CA ASP A 22 -15.75 -1.69 -9.99
C ASP A 22 -14.72 -1.75 -8.86
N PHE A 23 -14.89 -2.70 -7.95
CA PHE A 23 -13.90 -3.02 -6.93
C PHE A 23 -12.89 -3.99 -7.55
N LEU A 24 -11.64 -3.57 -7.66
CA LEU A 24 -10.58 -4.30 -8.36
C LEU A 24 -9.65 -4.97 -7.33
N ILE A 25 -10.10 -6.05 -6.70
CA ILE A 25 -9.30 -6.72 -5.66
C ILE A 25 -8.27 -7.63 -6.34
N PRO A 26 -6.95 -7.43 -6.15
CA PRO A 26 -5.95 -8.29 -6.75
C PRO A 26 -6.15 -9.75 -6.32
N ASN A 27 -6.08 -10.71 -7.25
CA ASN A 27 -6.27 -12.13 -6.92
C ASN A 27 -5.24 -12.66 -5.90
N SER A 28 -4.10 -11.96 -5.76
CA SER A 28 -3.11 -12.22 -4.72
C SER A 28 -3.65 -12.06 -3.29
N PHE A 29 -4.69 -11.27 -3.06
CA PHE A 29 -5.30 -11.09 -1.74
C PHE A 29 -5.99 -12.37 -1.25
N PHE A 30 -6.51 -13.19 -2.17
CA PHE A 30 -7.19 -14.45 -1.87
C PHE A 30 -6.23 -15.64 -1.83
N THR A 31 -5.16 -15.58 -2.64
CA THR A 31 -4.30 -16.73 -2.94
C THR A 31 -2.97 -16.75 -2.19
N LYS A 32 -2.35 -15.59 -1.92
CA LYS A 32 -1.03 -15.52 -1.26
C LYS A 32 -1.17 -15.44 0.26
N SER A 33 -0.17 -15.95 0.97
CA SER A 33 -0.08 -15.82 2.43
C SER A 33 0.75 -14.59 2.85
N PRO A 34 0.30 -13.81 3.85
CA PRO A 34 -1.02 -13.90 4.50
C PRO A 34 -2.15 -13.46 3.55
N LYS A 35 -3.33 -14.07 3.72
CA LYS A 35 -4.52 -13.73 2.92
C LYS A 35 -5.12 -12.41 3.43
N TYR A 36 -5.47 -11.53 2.51
CA TYR A 36 -6.10 -10.24 2.79
C TYR A 36 -7.54 -10.18 2.31
N ALA A 37 -8.03 -11.23 1.65
CA ALA A 37 -9.43 -11.37 1.28
C ALA A 37 -9.90 -12.80 1.48
N GLU A 38 -11.14 -12.94 1.94
CA GLU A 38 -11.83 -14.19 2.17
C GLU A 38 -13.23 -14.13 1.56
N ASP A 39 -13.56 -15.15 0.77
CA ASP A 39 -14.88 -15.32 0.19
C ASP A 39 -15.81 -15.98 1.21
N GLN A 40 -16.88 -15.28 1.59
CA GLN A 40 -17.90 -15.74 2.55
C GLN A 40 -19.25 -16.03 1.87
N GLY A 41 -19.23 -16.44 0.60
CA GLY A 41 -20.43 -16.77 -0.17
C GLY A 41 -21.06 -15.53 -0.80
N GLU A 42 -22.00 -14.88 -0.11
CA GLU A 42 -22.69 -13.67 -0.59
C GLU A 42 -21.88 -12.38 -0.35
N THR A 43 -20.92 -12.44 0.55
CA THR A 43 -20.05 -11.32 0.90
C THR A 43 -18.58 -11.72 0.77
N ILE A 44 -17.71 -10.72 0.73
CA ILE A 44 -16.26 -10.88 0.83
C ILE A 44 -15.80 -10.08 2.04
N ARG A 45 -15.00 -10.70 2.91
CA ARG A 45 -14.24 -9.99 3.94
C ARG A 45 -12.88 -9.65 3.33
N VAL A 46 -12.58 -8.37 3.16
CA VAL A 46 -11.33 -7.91 2.51
C VAL A 46 -10.71 -6.76 3.29
N PHE A 47 -9.38 -6.76 3.38
CA PHE A 47 -8.64 -5.63 3.92
C PHE A 47 -8.79 -4.44 2.96
N GLY A 48 -9.36 -3.35 3.44
CA GLY A 48 -9.90 -2.25 2.62
C GLY A 48 -8.88 -1.35 1.93
N ILE A 49 -7.71 -1.89 1.56
CA ILE A 49 -6.67 -1.21 0.78
C ILE A 49 -6.54 -1.89 -0.59
N PHE A 50 -7.41 -1.49 -1.53
CA PHE A 50 -7.42 -2.03 -2.89
C PHE A 50 -7.96 -0.99 -3.90
N PRO A 51 -7.62 -1.11 -5.19
CA PRO A 51 -8.10 -0.18 -6.21
C PRO A 51 -9.61 -0.28 -6.46
N VAL A 52 -10.24 0.87 -6.68
CA VAL A 52 -11.64 1.05 -7.05
C VAL A 52 -11.70 1.96 -8.27
N GLU A 53 -12.32 1.47 -9.34
CA GLU A 53 -12.62 2.27 -10.52
C GLU A 53 -14.09 2.73 -10.45
N PHE A 54 -14.36 4.00 -10.71
CA PHE A 54 -15.73 4.51 -10.74
C PHE A 54 -15.94 5.43 -11.94
N TRP A 55 -17.18 5.46 -12.43
CA TRP A 55 -17.59 6.21 -13.62
C TRP A 55 -18.65 7.25 -13.28
N PHE A 56 -18.44 8.47 -13.78
CA PHE A 56 -19.46 9.49 -13.88
C PHE A 56 -19.56 9.91 -15.36
N GLY A 57 -20.64 9.52 -16.02
CA GLY A 57 -20.78 9.55 -17.47
C GLY A 57 -19.70 8.70 -18.15
N ASN A 58 -19.04 9.28 -19.15
CA ASN A 58 -18.01 8.59 -19.94
C ASN A 58 -16.61 8.63 -19.29
N LYS A 59 -16.44 9.29 -18.14
CA LYS A 59 -15.13 9.45 -17.49
C LYS A 59 -14.97 8.41 -16.38
N SER A 60 -13.94 7.57 -16.47
CA SER A 60 -13.52 6.68 -15.39
C SER A 60 -12.43 7.32 -14.54
N THR A 61 -12.36 6.92 -13.27
CA THR A 61 -11.30 7.32 -12.35
C THR A 61 -10.99 6.15 -11.43
N ILE A 62 -9.71 5.80 -11.33
CA ILE A 62 -9.22 4.76 -10.42
C ILE A 62 -8.63 5.45 -9.18
N LYS A 63 -9.11 5.07 -7.99
CA LYS A 63 -8.55 5.47 -6.69
C LYS A 63 -8.40 4.25 -5.79
N THR A 64 -7.59 4.36 -4.76
CA THR A 64 -7.45 3.29 -3.77
C THR A 64 -8.52 3.45 -2.70
N MET A 65 -9.32 2.40 -2.45
CA MET A 65 -10.04 2.27 -1.19
C MET A 65 -9.03 2.32 -0.07
N ASN A 66 -9.29 3.15 0.94
CA ASN A 66 -8.35 3.40 2.02
C ASN A 66 -9.04 3.20 3.36
N ASN A 67 -9.50 1.97 3.57
CA ASN A 67 -10.04 1.48 4.81
C ASN A 67 -9.02 0.50 5.38
N PRO A 68 -8.19 0.92 6.33
CA PRO A 68 -7.05 0.14 6.80
C PRO A 68 -7.45 -0.87 7.88
N PHE A 69 -8.54 -1.58 7.60
CA PHE A 69 -9.17 -2.62 8.40
C PHE A 69 -9.95 -3.53 7.46
N TYR A 70 -10.38 -4.69 7.95
CA TYR A 70 -11.22 -5.56 7.16
C TYR A 70 -12.63 -4.99 7.04
N ILE A 71 -13.12 -4.91 5.81
CA ILE A 71 -14.49 -4.55 5.49
C ILE A 71 -15.21 -5.77 4.90
N ILE A 72 -16.51 -5.84 5.16
CA ILE A 72 -17.39 -6.84 4.57
C ILE A 72 -18.15 -6.17 3.44
N ILE A 73 -17.94 -6.66 2.23
CA ILE A 73 -18.53 -6.12 1.01
C ILE A 73 -19.48 -7.15 0.41
N LYS A 74 -20.67 -6.70 0.02
CA LYS A 74 -21.68 -7.54 -0.62
C LYS A 74 -21.30 -7.78 -2.06
N LYS A 75 -21.26 -9.03 -2.50
CA LYS A 75 -20.94 -9.32 -3.88
C LYS A 75 -22.04 -8.80 -4.81
N SER A 76 -21.62 -8.17 -5.89
CA SER A 76 -22.47 -7.77 -7.01
C SER A 76 -21.69 -8.01 -8.28
N ASN A 77 -22.32 -8.67 -9.25
CA ASN A 77 -21.80 -9.00 -10.59
C ASN A 77 -20.28 -9.23 -10.62
N THR A 78 -19.87 -10.45 -10.31
CA THR A 78 -18.46 -10.79 -10.06
C THR A 78 -17.80 -11.46 -11.26
N SER A 79 -16.56 -11.09 -11.55
CA SER A 79 -15.75 -11.68 -12.61
C SER A 79 -14.27 -11.71 -12.23
N ILE A 80 -13.48 -12.55 -12.90
CA ILE A 80 -12.02 -12.51 -12.82
C ILE A 80 -11.52 -11.92 -14.13
N GLU A 81 -10.85 -10.77 -14.06
CA GLU A 81 -10.44 -10.02 -15.23
C GLU A 81 -9.03 -9.44 -15.05
N LYS A 82 -8.31 -9.32 -16.17
CA LYS A 82 -7.06 -8.56 -16.21
C LYS A 82 -7.38 -7.08 -16.29
N ARG A 83 -6.77 -6.29 -15.42
CA ARG A 83 -6.91 -4.82 -15.36
C ARG A 83 -5.55 -4.16 -15.29
N ILE A 84 -5.42 -2.98 -15.88
CA ILE A 84 -4.21 -2.18 -15.80
C ILE A 84 -4.34 -1.29 -14.56
N LEU A 85 -3.58 -1.61 -13.51
CA LEU A 85 -3.57 -0.85 -12.26
C LEU A 85 -2.43 0.18 -12.26
N PRO A 86 -2.66 1.42 -11.78
CA PRO A 86 -1.60 2.41 -11.59
C PRO A 86 -0.42 1.85 -10.78
N GLY A 87 0.81 2.14 -11.20
CA GLY A 87 2.03 1.73 -10.51
C GLY A 87 2.40 0.25 -10.57
N VAL A 88 1.46 -0.64 -10.95
CA VAL A 88 1.66 -2.10 -11.04
C VAL A 88 1.70 -2.60 -12.48
N GLY A 89 0.77 -2.13 -13.33
CA GLY A 89 0.56 -2.66 -14.68
C GLY A 89 -0.56 -3.71 -14.75
N GLU A 90 -0.51 -4.61 -15.74
CA GLU A 90 -1.53 -5.65 -15.92
C GLU A 90 -1.57 -6.59 -14.71
N THR A 91 -2.72 -6.65 -14.05
CA THR A 91 -2.95 -7.42 -12.83
C THR A 91 -4.27 -8.19 -12.95
N GLU A 92 -4.25 -9.47 -12.60
CA GLU A 92 -5.47 -10.27 -12.48
C GLU A 92 -6.22 -9.88 -11.20
N CYS A 93 -7.46 -9.42 -11.37
CA CYS A 93 -8.30 -8.91 -10.31
C CYS A 93 -9.60 -9.71 -10.23
N TYR A 94 -10.06 -9.96 -9.00
CA TYR A 94 -11.44 -10.29 -8.72
C TYR A 94 -12.24 -8.99 -8.74
N VAL A 95 -13.08 -8.82 -9.75
CA VAL A 95 -13.85 -7.61 -10.02
C VAL A 95 -15.27 -7.80 -9.48
N MET A 96 -15.75 -6.85 -8.68
CA MET A 96 -17.16 -6.73 -8.32
C MET A 96 -17.70 -5.42 -8.86
N SER A 97 -18.76 -5.50 -9.65
CA SER A 97 -19.35 -4.35 -10.32
C SER A 97 -20.65 -3.93 -9.62
N TYR A 98 -20.73 -2.64 -9.28
CA TYR A 98 -21.90 -2.00 -8.72
C TYR A 98 -22.43 -0.93 -9.67
N VAL A 99 -23.74 -0.80 -9.75
CA VAL A 99 -24.42 0.31 -10.43
C VAL A 99 -25.06 1.25 -9.42
N SER A 100 -25.36 2.47 -9.84
CA SER A 100 -25.99 3.50 -9.00
C SER A 100 -27.17 2.95 -8.19
N GLY A 101 -27.16 3.20 -6.88
CA GLY A 101 -28.17 2.78 -5.93
C GLY A 101 -27.98 1.39 -5.31
N GLN A 102 -27.03 0.59 -5.79
CA GLN A 102 -26.74 -0.72 -5.18
C GLN A 102 -26.03 -0.58 -3.84
N GLN A 103 -26.42 -1.44 -2.90
CA GLN A 103 -25.80 -1.56 -1.59
C GLN A 103 -24.45 -2.27 -1.72
N ILE A 104 -23.41 -1.67 -1.12
CA ILE A 104 -22.03 -2.18 -1.15
C ILE A 104 -21.68 -2.84 0.18
N MET A 105 -21.84 -2.13 1.29
CA MET A 105 -21.42 -2.59 2.62
C MET A 105 -22.26 -1.93 3.72
N ASP A 106 -22.11 -2.40 4.95
CA ASP A 106 -22.61 -1.69 6.11
C ASP A 106 -21.81 -0.40 6.34
N SER A 107 -22.48 0.65 6.81
CA SER A 107 -21.80 1.92 7.14
C SER A 107 -21.10 1.87 8.50
N GLN A 108 -21.49 0.93 9.35
CA GLN A 108 -20.88 0.72 10.65
C GLN A 108 -19.61 -0.12 10.47
N ILE A 109 -18.51 0.43 10.97
CA ILE A 109 -17.21 -0.23 10.96
C ILE A 109 -17.05 -0.93 12.31
N VAL A 110 -16.72 -2.22 12.27
CA VAL A 110 -16.24 -2.92 13.47
C VAL A 110 -14.77 -2.59 13.62
N ILE A 111 -14.44 -1.82 14.66
CA ILE A 111 -13.06 -1.44 14.97
C ILE A 111 -12.40 -2.60 15.71
N ASP A 112 -11.29 -3.09 15.17
CA ASP A 112 -10.45 -4.10 15.78
C ASP A 112 -9.01 -3.59 15.87
N SER A 113 -8.40 -3.65 17.06
CA SER A 113 -7.00 -3.27 17.25
C SER A 113 -6.02 -4.16 16.47
N ASP A 114 -6.41 -5.41 16.19
CA ASP A 114 -5.59 -6.35 15.42
C ASP A 114 -5.44 -5.92 13.95
N ASP A 115 -6.38 -5.12 13.44
CA ASP A 115 -6.32 -4.57 12.08
C ASP A 115 -5.24 -3.48 11.95
N ALA A 116 -5.04 -2.67 13.01
CA ALA A 116 -3.94 -1.70 13.06
C ALA A 116 -2.57 -2.40 13.12
N VAL A 117 -2.46 -3.49 13.88
CA VAL A 117 -1.25 -4.33 13.92
C VAL A 117 -1.00 -4.98 12.56
N THR A 118 -2.06 -5.48 11.90
CA THR A 118 -2.00 -6.05 10.55
C THR A 118 -1.53 -5.01 9.54
N PHE A 119 -2.06 -3.78 9.58
CA PHE A 119 -1.62 -2.68 8.72
C PHE A 119 -0.12 -2.39 8.91
N LEU A 120 0.32 -2.19 10.15
CA LEU A 120 1.72 -1.88 10.46
C LEU A 120 2.66 -3.02 10.05
N LYS A 121 2.33 -4.27 10.40
CA LYS A 121 3.22 -5.43 10.17
C LYS A 121 3.22 -5.89 8.71
N ASN A 122 2.05 -5.98 8.09
CA ASN A 122 1.91 -6.67 6.81
C ASN A 122 1.93 -5.72 5.61
N PHE A 123 1.62 -4.43 5.80
CA PHE A 123 1.61 -3.44 4.73
C PHE A 123 2.77 -2.45 4.88
N ILE A 124 2.87 -1.77 6.02
CA ILE A 124 3.93 -0.79 6.26
C ILE A 124 5.28 -1.51 6.31
N THR A 125 5.64 -2.18 7.41
CA THR A 125 7.02 -2.71 7.61
C THR A 125 7.46 -3.77 6.60
N ALA A 126 6.52 -4.47 5.97
CA ALA A 126 6.78 -5.44 4.92
C ALA A 126 6.97 -4.83 3.51
N GLY A 127 6.67 -3.54 3.31
CA GLY A 127 6.74 -2.89 2.00
C GLY A 127 5.76 -3.51 1.00
N LYS A 128 4.50 -3.63 1.41
CA LYS A 128 3.41 -4.19 0.59
C LYS A 128 2.23 -3.21 0.48
N ILE A 129 2.49 -1.92 0.58
CA ILE A 129 1.46 -0.92 0.38
C ILE A 129 1.04 -1.00 -1.11
N PRO A 130 -0.26 -0.96 -1.44
CA PRO A 130 -0.67 -1.02 -2.83
C PRO A 130 -0.07 0.15 -3.62
N LYS A 131 0.60 -0.16 -4.73
CA LYS A 131 1.22 0.83 -5.63
C LYS A 131 0.22 1.73 -6.36
N THR A 132 -1.08 1.55 -6.07
CA THR A 132 -2.17 2.43 -6.50
C THR A 132 -2.37 3.62 -5.56
N ILE A 133 -1.59 3.72 -4.48
CA ILE A 133 -1.54 4.89 -3.61
C ILE A 133 -0.45 5.83 -4.15
N PRO A 134 -0.77 7.09 -4.50
CA PRO A 134 0.25 8.07 -4.86
C PRO A 134 1.22 8.26 -3.69
N TYR A 135 2.51 8.44 -3.97
CA TYR A 135 3.53 8.65 -2.94
C TYR A 135 3.14 9.75 -1.92
N SER A 136 2.57 10.86 -2.39
CA SER A 136 2.12 11.97 -1.53
C SER A 136 0.99 11.62 -0.56
N GLN A 137 0.22 10.56 -0.85
CA GLN A 137 -0.94 10.13 -0.06
C GLN A 137 -0.60 9.06 0.98
N ALA A 138 0.61 8.49 0.94
CA ALA A 138 1.00 7.43 1.88
C ALA A 138 0.93 7.87 3.37
N PRO A 139 1.39 9.08 3.76
CA PRO A 139 1.23 9.54 5.14
C PRO A 139 -0.23 9.74 5.54
N VAL A 140 -1.06 10.26 4.63
CA VAL A 140 -2.50 10.45 4.85
C VAL A 140 -3.19 9.12 5.10
N VAL A 141 -2.79 8.08 4.37
CA VAL A 141 -3.28 6.71 4.53
C VAL A 141 -2.95 6.15 5.91
N TRP A 142 -1.71 6.32 6.36
CA TRP A 142 -1.30 5.89 7.70
C TRP A 142 -2.05 6.66 8.80
N ASN A 143 -2.10 7.98 8.73
CA ASN A 143 -2.79 8.80 9.73
C ASN A 143 -4.27 8.45 9.84
N LYS A 144 -4.94 8.24 8.71
CA LYS A 144 -6.34 7.82 8.69
C LYS A 144 -6.55 6.42 9.29
N ASN A 145 -5.56 5.53 9.20
CA ASN A 145 -5.59 4.26 9.94
C ASN A 145 -5.60 4.45 11.44
N GLN A 146 -4.71 5.29 11.96
CA GLN A 146 -4.64 5.57 13.40
C GLN A 146 -5.94 6.19 13.91
N GLU A 147 -6.48 7.16 13.17
CA GLU A 147 -7.74 7.83 13.52
C GLU A 147 -8.92 6.86 13.58
N VAL A 148 -9.12 6.05 12.52
CA VAL A 148 -10.30 5.16 12.44
C VAL A 148 -10.18 3.95 13.38
N SER A 149 -8.97 3.44 13.59
CA SER A 149 -8.75 2.32 14.51
C SER A 149 -8.75 2.74 15.99
N GLY A 150 -8.67 4.04 16.28
CA GLY A 150 -8.45 4.55 17.63
C GLY A 150 -7.10 4.15 18.23
N VAL A 151 -6.17 3.67 17.41
CA VAL A 151 -4.83 3.25 17.82
C VAL A 151 -3.86 4.41 17.62
N ASN A 152 -3.17 4.76 18.70
CA ASN A 152 -2.03 5.68 18.66
C ASN A 152 -0.75 4.86 18.88
N PHE A 153 0.16 4.87 17.91
CA PHE A 153 1.41 4.12 18.03
C PHE A 153 2.42 4.75 19.01
N GLY A 154 2.12 5.92 19.57
CA GLY A 154 2.99 6.66 20.49
C GLY A 154 4.20 7.28 19.81
N ILE A 155 4.16 7.37 18.47
CA ILE A 155 5.24 7.87 17.63
C ILE A 155 4.84 9.27 17.11
N ARG A 156 5.81 10.18 17.02
CA ARG A 156 5.57 11.51 16.45
C ARG A 156 5.47 11.40 14.92
N SER A 157 4.62 12.21 14.30
CA SER A 157 4.32 12.14 12.86
C SER A 157 5.57 12.27 11.98
N GLU A 158 6.59 13.03 12.42
CA GLU A 158 7.84 13.19 11.67
C GLU A 158 8.62 11.87 11.56
N VAL A 159 8.51 11.01 12.59
CA VAL A 159 9.16 9.69 12.59
C VAL A 159 8.40 8.73 11.69
N GLU A 160 7.07 8.81 11.62
CA GLU A 160 6.25 7.99 10.72
C GLU A 160 6.53 8.32 9.26
N GLU A 161 6.60 9.61 8.92
CA GLU A 161 6.99 10.08 7.60
C GLU A 161 8.41 9.66 7.24
N LEU A 162 9.34 9.70 8.21
CA LEU A 162 10.70 9.21 8.00
C LEU A 162 10.72 7.70 7.71
N ILE A 163 9.91 6.90 8.40
CA ILE A 163 9.78 5.47 8.13
C ILE A 163 9.27 5.27 6.69
N LEU A 164 8.18 5.93 6.28
CA LEU A 164 7.67 5.84 4.91
C LEU A 164 8.74 6.25 3.88
N ALA A 165 9.41 7.39 4.08
CA ALA A 165 10.48 7.85 3.19
C ALA A 165 11.67 6.87 3.15
N LEU A 166 11.92 6.14 4.24
CA LEU A 166 12.91 5.07 4.28
C LEU A 166 12.43 3.81 3.60
N MET A 167 11.14 3.59 3.35
CA MET A 167 10.66 2.37 2.68
C MET A 167 10.48 2.56 1.18
N TYR A 168 10.11 3.77 0.76
CA TYR A 168 9.98 4.10 -0.65
C TYR A 168 11.34 4.35 -1.30
N ARG A 169 11.60 3.65 -2.40
CA ARG A 169 12.86 3.63 -3.15
C ARG A 169 12.66 4.00 -4.61
N ASN A 170 13.72 4.51 -5.23
CA ASN A 170 13.74 4.68 -6.67
C ASN A 170 13.77 3.28 -7.34
N LYS A 171 12.84 2.99 -8.26
CA LYS A 171 12.80 1.71 -9.02
C LYS A 171 14.10 1.44 -9.79
N GLU A 172 14.76 2.50 -10.25
CA GLU A 172 16.03 2.41 -11.00
C GLU A 172 17.24 2.23 -10.08
N ASN A 173 17.13 2.67 -8.81
CA ASN A 173 18.21 2.60 -7.84
C ASN A 173 17.66 2.39 -6.42
N MET A 174 17.61 1.14 -5.97
CA MET A 174 17.09 0.77 -4.65
C MET A 174 17.89 1.33 -3.46
N GLY A 175 19.09 1.90 -3.69
CA GLY A 175 19.86 2.61 -2.67
C GLY A 175 19.40 4.05 -2.44
N GLU A 176 18.64 4.62 -3.37
CA GLU A 176 18.16 6.00 -3.33
C GLU A 176 16.70 6.05 -2.84
N LYS A 177 16.41 6.97 -1.91
CA LYS A 177 15.04 7.21 -1.44
C LYS A 177 14.22 7.82 -2.57
N PHE A 178 12.99 7.36 -2.74
CA PHE A 178 12.10 7.92 -3.77
C PHE A 178 11.84 9.43 -3.57
N ALA A 179 11.81 9.88 -2.31
CA ALA A 179 11.67 11.30 -1.95
C ALA A 179 12.71 12.20 -2.64
N VAL A 180 13.95 11.72 -2.81
CA VAL A 180 15.03 12.48 -3.44
C VAL A 180 14.76 12.65 -4.93
N LYS A 181 14.38 11.57 -5.62
CA LYS A 181 14.02 11.61 -7.04
C LYS A 181 12.78 12.48 -7.27
N TYR A 182 11.71 12.23 -6.52
CA TYR A 182 10.45 12.96 -6.63
C TYR A 182 10.59 14.46 -6.32
N GLY A 183 11.43 14.82 -5.34
CA GLY A 183 11.72 16.22 -5.03
C GLY A 183 12.65 16.92 -6.04
N SER A 184 13.44 16.16 -6.80
CA SER A 184 14.40 16.71 -7.77
C SER A 184 13.83 16.86 -9.18
N ASP A 185 12.79 16.10 -9.52
CA ASP A 185 12.16 16.09 -10.84
C ASP A 185 10.63 16.12 -10.73
N LEU A 186 10.06 17.27 -11.09
CA LEU A 186 8.61 17.52 -11.08
C LEU A 186 7.83 16.66 -12.10
N SER A 187 8.51 16.01 -13.05
CA SER A 187 7.88 15.10 -14.02
C SER A 187 7.83 13.65 -13.55
N THR A 188 8.43 13.33 -12.40
CA THR A 188 8.43 11.98 -11.84
C THR A 188 7.01 11.59 -11.40
N ASP A 189 6.50 10.52 -12.00
CA ASP A 189 5.19 9.96 -11.66
C ASP A 189 5.13 9.47 -10.21
N GLU A 190 4.08 9.83 -9.48
CA GLU A 190 3.90 9.49 -8.06
C GLU A 190 3.75 8.00 -7.78
N TYR A 191 3.48 7.19 -8.80
CA TYR A 191 3.38 5.72 -8.71
C TYR A 191 4.68 4.99 -9.14
N SER A 192 5.71 5.75 -9.49
CA SER A 192 6.98 5.21 -9.99
C SER A 192 7.95 4.77 -8.88
N TYR A 193 7.50 4.70 -7.63
CA TYR A 193 8.29 4.19 -6.51
C TYR A 193 8.37 2.66 -6.44
N ALA A 194 9.50 2.16 -5.95
CA ALA A 194 9.65 0.80 -5.45
C ALA A 194 9.43 0.80 -3.93
N GLU A 195 8.95 -0.32 -3.41
CA GLU A 195 8.85 -0.54 -1.97
C GLU A 195 9.95 -1.51 -1.55
N ALA A 196 10.62 -1.20 -0.46
CA ALA A 196 11.55 -2.08 0.20
C ALA A 196 11.05 -2.29 1.63
N SER A 197 10.95 -3.55 2.05
CA SER A 197 10.72 -3.87 3.46
C SER A 197 11.81 -3.25 4.34
N ILE A 198 11.54 -3.02 5.63
CA ILE A 198 12.55 -2.48 6.55
C ILE A 198 13.83 -3.32 6.54
N ARG A 199 13.71 -4.64 6.39
CA ARG A 199 14.85 -5.54 6.23
C ARG A 199 15.68 -5.19 4.99
N GLN A 200 15.04 -5.08 3.83
CA GLN A 200 15.71 -4.71 2.58
C GLN A 200 16.31 -3.29 2.65
N VAL A 201 15.66 -2.37 3.35
CA VAL A 201 16.19 -1.03 3.59
C VAL A 201 17.52 -1.09 4.34
N CYS A 202 17.63 -1.91 5.37
CA CYS A 202 18.91 -2.16 6.06
C CYS A 202 19.97 -2.74 5.12
N GLN A 203 19.58 -3.66 4.23
CA GLN A 203 20.45 -4.24 3.19
C GLN A 203 21.00 -3.20 2.22
N TYR A 204 20.16 -2.26 1.80
CA TYR A 204 20.55 -1.21 0.87
C TYR A 204 21.32 -0.08 1.54
N ALA A 205 21.04 0.21 2.80
CA ALA A 205 21.66 1.32 3.54
C ALA A 205 23.16 1.10 3.78
N SER A 206 23.55 -0.04 4.35
CA SER A 206 24.96 -0.38 4.57
C SER A 206 25.14 -1.88 4.80
N THR A 207 26.31 -2.40 4.38
CA THR A 207 26.81 -3.75 4.70
C THR A 207 26.98 -3.98 6.20
N PHE A 208 27.14 -2.91 7.00
CA PHE A 208 27.29 -2.96 8.45
C PHE A 208 25.96 -3.17 9.19
N THR A 209 24.93 -2.37 8.92
CA THR A 209 23.57 -2.52 9.52
C THR A 209 22.97 -3.89 9.20
N SER A 210 23.34 -4.39 8.02
CA SER A 210 23.10 -5.72 7.48
C SER A 210 23.74 -6.86 8.27
N LEU A 211 24.95 -6.65 8.82
CA LEU A 211 25.65 -7.64 9.66
C LEU A 211 25.04 -7.72 11.07
N THR A 212 24.44 -6.63 11.56
CA THR A 212 23.83 -6.57 12.89
C THR A 212 22.41 -7.14 12.94
N PHE A 213 21.68 -7.14 11.82
CA PHE A 213 20.41 -7.87 11.66
C PHE A 213 20.71 -9.27 11.11
N GLU A 214 20.53 -10.33 11.92
CA GLU A 214 20.86 -11.73 11.61
C GLU A 214 20.20 -12.26 10.30
N ASP A 215 20.83 -12.03 9.14
CA ASP A 215 20.47 -12.65 7.84
C ASP A 215 21.71 -12.78 6.92
N MET A 216 22.69 -13.59 7.34
CA MET A 216 24.01 -13.68 6.69
C MET A 216 23.95 -14.06 5.20
N ASP A 217 23.04 -14.95 4.78
CA ASP A 217 22.97 -15.45 3.41
C ASP A 217 22.49 -14.38 2.42
N SER A 218 21.48 -13.60 2.81
CA SER A 218 21.03 -12.46 2.02
C SER A 218 22.10 -11.36 1.97
N MET A 219 22.95 -11.25 3.00
CA MET A 219 24.03 -10.25 3.06
C MET A 219 25.18 -10.57 2.13
N ILE A 220 25.59 -11.84 2.06
CA ILE A 220 26.65 -12.29 1.13
C ILE A 220 26.20 -12.04 -0.31
N THR A 221 24.96 -12.41 -0.63
CA THR A 221 24.39 -12.26 -1.97
C THR A 221 24.28 -10.80 -2.41
N THR A 222 23.78 -9.93 -1.53
CA THR A 222 23.65 -8.50 -1.82
C THR A 222 25.01 -7.81 -1.94
N SER A 223 25.97 -8.16 -1.07
CA SER A 223 27.34 -7.62 -1.11
C SER A 223 28.07 -8.03 -2.39
N LEU A 224 27.93 -9.29 -2.83
CA LEU A 224 28.48 -9.77 -4.09
C LEU A 224 27.91 -8.99 -5.29
N ASN A 225 26.59 -8.82 -5.33
CA ASN A 225 25.92 -8.11 -6.42
C ASN A 225 26.30 -6.62 -6.45
N ARG A 226 26.47 -5.99 -5.29
CA ARG A 226 26.86 -4.57 -5.17
C ARG A 226 28.29 -4.33 -5.63
N ASN A 227 29.22 -5.22 -5.26
CA ASN A 227 30.61 -5.19 -5.71
C ASN A 227 30.69 -5.39 -7.24
N ARG A 228 29.97 -6.39 -7.76
CA ARG A 228 29.88 -6.66 -9.20
C ARG A 228 29.34 -5.47 -10.00
N ASN A 229 28.39 -4.73 -9.42
CA ASN A 229 27.75 -3.57 -10.06
C ASN A 229 28.41 -2.22 -9.74
N LYS A 230 29.56 -2.19 -9.04
CA LYS A 230 30.28 -0.96 -8.61
C LYS A 230 29.37 0.07 -7.90
N GLY A 231 28.40 -0.39 -7.11
CA GLY A 231 27.52 0.50 -6.34
C GLY A 231 28.31 1.29 -5.30
N LYS A 232 28.06 2.59 -5.15
CA LYS A 232 28.72 3.41 -4.12
C LYS A 232 28.28 2.96 -2.72
N GLU A 233 29.25 2.79 -1.82
CA GLU A 233 28.99 2.56 -0.39
C GLU A 233 28.64 3.90 0.27
N THR A 234 27.64 3.86 1.15
CA THR A 234 27.26 5.01 1.98
C THR A 234 27.64 4.66 3.40
N PHE A 235 28.63 5.38 3.94
CA PHE A 235 29.10 5.14 5.30
C PHE A 235 28.14 5.76 6.30
N THR A 236 27.92 5.06 7.42
CA THR A 236 27.10 5.57 8.53
C THR A 236 27.99 6.00 9.69
N PRO A 237 27.62 7.04 10.48
CA PRO A 237 28.42 7.49 11.63
C PRO A 237 28.71 6.40 12.68
N VAL A 238 27.99 5.29 12.66
CA VAL A 238 28.18 4.14 13.56
C VAL A 238 29.38 3.28 13.12
N GLU A 239 29.69 3.22 11.82
CA GLU A 239 30.85 2.46 11.32
C GLU A 239 32.19 3.07 11.76
N ASP A 240 32.25 4.39 11.94
CA ASP A 240 33.45 5.09 12.42
C ASP A 240 33.77 4.76 13.89
N ILE A 241 32.78 4.36 14.68
CA ILE A 241 32.95 4.01 16.10
C ILE A 241 33.53 2.59 16.26
N LEU A 242 33.30 1.69 15.29
CA LEU A 242 33.65 0.27 15.38
C LEU A 242 34.91 -0.12 14.60
N LYS A 243 35.45 0.80 13.77
CA LYS A 243 36.76 0.64 13.12
C LYS A 243 37.95 0.93 14.04
N LEU A 244 37.72 1.06 15.35
CA LEU A 244 38.78 1.10 16.38
C LEU A 244 39.46 -0.26 16.54
#